data_AF-A0A9D1ZGJ2-F1
#
_entry.id   AF-A0A9D1ZGJ2-F1
#
_cell.length_a   1.000
_cell.length_b   1.000
_cell.length_c   1.000
_cell.angle_alpha   90.00
_cell.angle_beta   90.00
_cell.angle_gamma   90.00
#
_symmetry.space_group_name_H-M   'P 1'
#
loop_
_entity.id
_entity.type
_entity.pdbx_description
1 polymer ?
#
loop_
_entity_poly.entity_id
_entity_poly.type
_entity_poly.pdbx_seq_one_letter_code
_entity_poly.pdbx_strand_id
1 'polypeptide(L)'
;MKRLILGSLCLATLATACAPQVADNEYLMTGTVTEVPDSAIVSLYTQNGNLLKETARDTIIGGRFELRDTLSTLQPLSLMVAGEGFPNTWLNVWVAPGQHIKVSGNGRLFPLWNVKSDIAEQQEENRFVDYTREQKRQILAYNAQETIFFTQMFSKEHREDESFQKAMWNKVDSVRKLSAPFEFESARREVELMKTTPVSLPWLDRLESN
;
A
#
# COMPACT_ATOMS: atom_id res chain seq x y z
N MET A 1 -11.71 69.24 8.62
CA MET A 1 -11.69 67.84 9.11
C MET A 1 -11.44 66.92 7.92
N LYS A 2 -10.19 66.45 7.74
CA LYS A 2 -9.78 65.52 6.67
C LYS A 2 -9.89 64.10 7.22
N ARG A 3 -10.66 63.21 6.57
CA ARG A 3 -10.68 61.78 6.87
C ARG A 3 -9.84 61.07 5.80
N LEU A 4 -8.68 60.53 6.19
CA LEU A 4 -7.91 59.59 5.38
C LEU A 4 -8.53 58.20 5.52
N ILE A 5 -8.89 57.58 4.39
CA ILE A 5 -9.22 56.16 4.30
C ILE A 5 -7.93 55.46 3.86
N LEU A 6 -7.26 54.77 4.78
CA LEU A 6 -6.20 53.81 4.42
C LEU A 6 -6.88 52.54 3.93
N GLY A 7 -6.84 52.31 2.61
CA GLY A 7 -7.17 51.01 2.02
C GLY A 7 -6.05 50.02 2.33
N SER A 8 -6.35 49.00 3.14
CA SER A 8 -5.44 47.86 3.37
C SER A 8 -5.48 46.95 2.15
N LEU A 9 -4.36 46.90 1.42
CA LEU A 9 -4.15 45.99 0.29
C LEU A 9 -3.61 44.67 0.84
N CYS A 10 -4.49 43.70 1.11
CA CYS A 10 -4.07 42.32 1.41
C CYS A 10 -3.57 41.66 0.13
N LEU A 11 -2.24 41.59 -0.05
CA LEU A 11 -1.63 40.67 -1.02
C LEU A 11 -1.80 39.23 -0.51
N ALA A 12 -2.67 38.46 -1.17
CA ALA A 12 -2.72 37.02 -1.00
C ALA A 12 -1.55 36.39 -1.79
N THR A 13 -0.48 36.00 -1.09
CA THR A 13 0.59 35.19 -1.66
C THR A 13 0.09 33.77 -1.84
N LEU A 14 -0.21 33.38 -3.08
CA LEU A 14 -0.38 31.98 -3.48
C LEU A 14 0.98 31.28 -3.33
N ALA A 15 1.16 30.54 -2.23
CA ALA A 15 2.27 29.61 -2.11
C ALA A 15 2.04 28.46 -3.10
N THR A 16 2.65 28.56 -4.28
CA THR A 16 2.91 27.38 -5.11
C THR A 16 3.78 26.44 -4.30
N ALA A 17 3.18 25.41 -3.72
CA ALA A 17 3.91 24.34 -3.04
C ALA A 17 4.85 23.70 -4.07
N CYS A 18 6.13 24.05 -4.01
CA CYS A 18 7.17 23.38 -4.77
C CYS A 18 7.15 21.91 -4.35
N ALA A 19 7.17 20.99 -5.31
CA ALA A 19 7.34 19.58 -5.00
C ALA A 19 8.64 19.41 -4.18
N PRO A 20 8.67 18.52 -3.17
CA PRO A 20 9.87 18.30 -2.38
C PRO A 20 11.02 17.87 -3.28
N GLN A 21 12.20 18.44 -3.06
CA GLN A 21 13.40 18.11 -3.82
C GLN A 21 13.94 16.74 -3.37
N VAL A 22 14.09 15.82 -4.33
CA VAL A 22 14.66 14.47 -4.12
C VAL A 22 16.04 14.44 -4.75
N ALA A 23 17.04 13.89 -4.06
CA ALA A 23 18.39 13.78 -4.59
C ALA A 23 18.46 12.72 -5.70
N ASP A 24 19.40 12.88 -6.64
CA ASP A 24 19.54 12.03 -7.83
C ASP A 24 19.77 10.55 -7.52
N ASN A 25 20.23 10.20 -6.32
CA ASN A 25 20.49 8.83 -5.86
C ASN A 25 19.48 8.34 -4.80
N GLU A 26 18.40 9.08 -4.57
CA GLU A 26 17.39 8.79 -3.54
C GLU A 26 16.00 8.65 -4.13
N TYR A 27 15.10 8.00 -3.41
CA TYR A 27 13.67 8.17 -3.59
C TYR A 27 13.06 8.82 -2.36
N LEU A 28 11.95 9.53 -2.55
CA LEU A 28 11.08 9.99 -1.47
C LEU A 28 9.69 9.41 -1.66
N MET A 29 9.12 8.83 -0.62
CA MET A 29 7.73 8.41 -0.58
C MET A 29 7.01 9.09 0.57
N THR A 30 5.94 9.82 0.26
CA THR A 30 5.12 10.50 1.27
C THR A 30 3.72 9.93 1.28
N GLY A 31 3.19 9.67 2.47
CA GLY A 31 1.85 9.15 2.69
C GLY A 31 0.88 10.19 3.27
N THR A 32 -0.37 10.14 2.84
CA THR A 32 -1.49 10.80 3.53
C THR A 32 -2.69 9.87 3.56
N VAL A 33 -3.05 9.38 4.75
CA VAL A 33 -4.09 8.38 4.96
C VAL A 33 -5.10 8.85 6.00
N THR A 34 -6.31 8.32 5.90
CA THR A 34 -7.42 8.60 6.82
C THR A 34 -7.96 7.30 7.39
N GLU A 35 -8.56 7.34 8.58
CA GLU A 35 -9.11 6.15 9.27
C GLU A 35 -8.09 5.03 9.50
N VAL A 36 -6.82 5.41 9.60
CA VAL A 36 -5.71 4.56 9.99
C VAL A 36 -5.31 4.98 11.40
N PRO A 37 -5.18 4.04 12.36
CA PRO A 37 -4.70 4.38 13.69
C PRO A 37 -3.32 5.04 13.64
N ASP A 38 -3.14 6.09 14.45
CA ASP A 38 -1.81 6.54 14.79
C ASP A 38 -1.02 5.39 15.41
N SER A 39 0.31 5.41 15.27
CA SER A 39 1.25 4.34 15.65
C SER A 39 1.27 3.10 14.74
N ALA A 40 0.42 3.02 13.71
CA ALA A 40 0.61 2.02 12.67
C ALA A 40 1.96 2.23 11.98
N ILE A 41 2.72 1.15 11.79
CA ILE A 41 4.08 1.21 11.23
C ILE A 41 4.00 0.90 9.75
N VAL A 42 4.57 1.77 8.91
CA VAL A 42 4.72 1.53 7.47
C VAL A 42 6.18 1.19 7.20
N SER A 43 6.41 0.06 6.54
CA SER A 43 7.75 -0.39 6.17
C SER A 43 7.82 -0.71 4.69
N LEU A 44 8.96 -0.43 4.07
CA LEU A 44 9.32 -0.89 2.73
C LEU A 44 10.29 -2.06 2.83
N TYR A 45 10.05 -3.07 2.01
CA TYR A 45 10.90 -4.23 1.89
C TYR A 45 11.35 -4.42 0.44
N THR A 46 12.60 -4.80 0.26
CA THR A 46 13.08 -5.40 -0.99
C THR A 46 13.02 -6.92 -0.85
N GLN A 47 12.72 -7.62 -1.94
CA GLN A 47 12.82 -9.07 -2.01
C GLN A 47 14.21 -9.46 -2.50
N ASN A 48 14.89 -10.31 -1.73
CA ASN A 48 16.13 -10.96 -2.14
C ASN A 48 15.94 -12.48 -2.03
N GLY A 49 15.49 -13.10 -3.12
CA GLY A 49 14.98 -14.47 -3.07
C GLY A 49 13.81 -14.57 -2.08
N ASN A 50 13.89 -15.51 -1.15
CA ASN A 50 12.84 -15.71 -0.13
C ASN A 50 12.95 -14.76 1.08
N LEU A 51 13.95 -13.87 1.11
CA LEU A 51 14.17 -12.97 2.24
C LEU A 51 13.60 -11.59 1.95
N LEU A 52 12.70 -11.12 2.81
CA LEU A 52 12.30 -9.72 2.88
C LEU A 52 13.33 -8.95 3.70
N LYS A 53 13.95 -7.93 3.10
CA LYS A 53 14.86 -7.01 3.79
C LYS A 53 14.21 -5.64 3.88
N GLU A 54 14.02 -5.14 5.10
CA GLU A 54 13.52 -3.77 5.32
C GLU A 54 14.53 -2.74 4.81
N THR A 55 14.06 -1.77 4.05
CA THR A 55 14.87 -0.67 3.48
C THR A 55 14.53 0.66 4.14
N ALA A 56 13.26 0.90 4.44
CA ALA A 56 12.80 2.09 5.15
C ALA A 56 11.61 1.76 6.05
N ARG A 57 11.44 2.55 7.11
CA ARG A 57 10.33 2.45 8.06
C ARG A 57 9.95 3.82 8.58
N ASP A 58 8.66 4.04 8.77
CA ASP A 58 8.12 5.19 9.47
C ASP A 58 6.85 4.81 10.24
N THR A 59 6.40 5.70 11.12
CA THR A 59 5.18 5.56 11.91
C THR A 59 4.14 6.55 11.45
N ILE A 60 2.91 6.10 11.26
CA ILE A 60 1.80 6.99 10.91
C ILE A 60 1.47 7.86 12.12
N ILE A 61 1.60 9.17 11.95
CA ILE A 61 1.25 10.18 12.95
C ILE A 61 0.40 11.25 12.28
N GLY A 62 -0.82 11.47 12.78
CA GLY A 62 -1.75 12.42 12.19
C GLY A 62 -2.11 12.10 10.74
N GLY A 63 -2.14 10.80 10.40
CA GLY A 63 -2.42 10.31 9.05
C GLY A 63 -1.30 10.54 8.04
N ARG A 64 -0.06 10.83 8.46
CA ARG A 64 1.08 11.07 7.57
C ARG A 64 2.24 10.11 7.88
N PHE A 65 3.00 9.78 6.84
CA PHE A 65 4.28 9.07 6.95
C PHE A 65 5.21 9.51 5.82
N GLU A 66 6.51 9.30 5.99
CA GLU A 66 7.57 9.57 5.01
C GLU A 66 8.62 8.46 5.02
N LEU A 67 8.94 7.92 3.84
CA LEU A 67 9.96 6.90 3.65
C LEU A 67 10.96 7.39 2.63
N ARG A 68 12.26 7.28 2.94
CA ARG A 68 13.35 7.75 2.10
C ARG A 68 14.53 6.80 2.23
N ASP A 69 15.14 6.47 1.11
CA ASP A 69 16.41 5.73 1.07
C ASP A 69 17.12 6.00 -0.26
N THR A 70 18.36 5.56 -0.34
CA THR A 70 19.19 5.59 -1.54
C THR A 70 19.00 4.34 -2.39
N LEU A 71 19.09 4.51 -3.71
CA LEU A 71 19.05 3.42 -4.67
C LEU A 71 19.78 3.83 -5.96
N SER A 72 20.33 2.85 -6.67
CA SER A 72 21.05 3.08 -7.92
C SER A 72 20.20 2.86 -9.17
N THR A 73 19.13 2.06 -9.07
CA THR A 73 18.28 1.69 -10.19
C THR A 73 16.82 1.62 -9.77
N LEU A 74 15.92 1.74 -10.75
CA LEU A 74 14.52 1.38 -10.62
C LEU A 74 14.38 -0.04 -10.03
N GLN A 75 13.48 -0.21 -9.07
CA GLN A 75 13.12 -1.53 -8.55
C GLN A 75 11.71 -1.51 -7.90
N PRO A 76 11.02 -2.67 -7.85
CA PRO A 76 9.82 -2.82 -7.04
C PRO A 76 10.20 -3.01 -5.56
N LEU A 77 9.38 -2.48 -4.67
CA LEU A 77 9.41 -2.72 -3.24
C LEU A 77 8.02 -3.14 -2.75
N SER A 78 7.99 -3.85 -1.63
CA SER A 78 6.76 -4.23 -0.93
C SER A 78 6.53 -3.26 0.22
N LEU A 79 5.48 -2.43 0.13
CA LEU A 79 5.01 -1.64 1.25
C LEU A 79 4.12 -2.51 2.12
N MET A 80 4.40 -2.55 3.42
CA MET A 80 3.61 -3.28 4.42
C MET A 80 3.19 -2.33 5.53
N VAL A 81 2.02 -2.59 6.12
CA VAL A 81 1.54 -1.85 7.29
C VAL A 81 1.32 -2.80 8.44
N ALA A 82 2.05 -2.60 9.53
CA ALA A 82 1.88 -3.35 10.76
C ALA A 82 0.93 -2.62 11.71
N GLY A 83 -0.04 -3.35 12.24
CA GLY A 83 -1.04 -2.89 13.19
C GLY A 83 -2.21 -3.85 13.27
N GLU A 84 -3.12 -3.61 14.22
CA GLU A 84 -4.30 -4.46 14.39
C GLU A 84 -5.30 -4.31 13.22
N GLY A 85 -5.71 -5.45 12.66
CA GLY A 85 -6.75 -5.54 11.63
C GLY A 85 -6.30 -5.16 10.21
N PHE A 86 -5.01 -4.93 9.98
CA PHE A 86 -4.47 -4.84 8.63
C PHE A 86 -4.39 -6.24 7.99
N PRO A 87 -4.62 -6.37 6.68
CA PRO A 87 -4.41 -7.63 5.99
C PRO A 87 -2.91 -7.97 5.96
N ASN A 88 -2.57 -9.24 6.18
CA ASN A 88 -1.19 -9.74 6.08
C ASN A 88 -0.75 -9.92 4.62
N THR A 89 -0.45 -8.82 3.95
CA THR A 89 -0.03 -8.78 2.53
C THR A 89 0.86 -7.56 2.30
N TRP A 90 1.04 -7.13 1.06
CA TRP A 90 1.78 -5.93 0.71
C TRP A 90 1.13 -5.16 -0.45
N LEU A 91 1.56 -3.91 -0.62
CA LEU A 91 1.29 -3.06 -1.77
C LEU A 91 2.57 -2.98 -2.59
N ASN A 92 2.51 -3.37 -3.86
CA ASN A 92 3.64 -3.22 -4.79
C ASN A 92 3.83 -1.74 -5.13
N VAL A 93 5.04 -1.24 -4.89
CA VAL A 93 5.42 0.15 -5.17
C VAL A 93 6.75 0.19 -5.92
N TRP A 94 6.80 0.93 -7.02
CA TRP A 94 8.01 1.14 -7.80
C TRP A 94 8.72 2.42 -7.34
N VAL A 95 10.02 2.32 -7.13
CA VAL A 95 10.88 3.44 -6.75
C VAL A 95 12.03 3.57 -7.75
N ALA A 96 12.47 4.80 -8.02
CA ALA A 96 13.64 5.07 -8.85
C ALA A 96 14.41 6.29 -8.32
N PRO A 97 15.71 6.43 -8.66
CA PRO A 97 16.50 7.57 -8.23
C PRO A 97 15.92 8.91 -8.69
N GLY A 98 15.91 9.92 -7.82
CA GLY A 98 15.35 11.24 -8.04
C GLY A 98 13.82 11.33 -8.02
N GLN A 99 13.10 10.27 -7.69
CA GLN A 99 11.62 10.24 -7.79
C GLN A 99 10.90 10.52 -6.48
N HIS A 100 9.77 11.23 -6.59
CA HIS A 100 8.81 11.44 -5.50
C HIS A 100 7.54 10.62 -5.72
N ILE A 101 7.26 9.70 -4.81
CA ILE A 101 6.07 8.86 -4.80
C ILE A 101 5.08 9.38 -3.75
N LYS A 102 3.80 9.50 -4.12
CA LYS A 102 2.74 9.95 -3.21
C LYS A 102 1.73 8.84 -2.98
N VAL A 103 1.64 8.36 -1.74
CA VAL A 103 0.65 7.36 -1.32
C VAL A 103 -0.51 8.07 -0.64
N SER A 104 -1.73 7.70 -1.03
CA SER A 104 -2.95 8.24 -0.42
C SER A 104 -3.99 7.16 -0.24
N GLY A 105 -4.71 7.18 0.88
CA GLY A 105 -5.57 6.05 1.22
C GLY A 105 -6.56 6.31 2.33
N ASN A 106 -7.47 5.36 2.49
CA ASN A 106 -8.45 5.34 3.55
C ASN A 106 -8.55 3.92 4.13
N GLY A 107 -8.65 3.84 5.45
CA GLY A 107 -8.83 2.60 6.18
C GLY A 107 -7.65 1.63 6.07
N ARG A 108 -7.91 0.39 6.50
CA ARG A 108 -6.89 -0.66 6.69
C ARG A 108 -6.57 -1.49 5.45
N LEU A 109 -7.35 -1.35 4.37
CA LEU A 109 -7.13 -2.10 3.12
C LEU A 109 -6.03 -1.42 2.28
N PHE A 110 -4.84 -1.31 2.85
CA PHE A 110 -3.73 -0.54 2.28
C PHE A 110 -3.25 -1.00 0.89
N PRO A 111 -3.43 -2.25 0.43
CA PRO A 111 -3.12 -2.60 -0.96
C PRO A 111 -4.05 -1.93 -1.99
N LEU A 112 -5.10 -1.24 -1.54
CA LEU A 112 -5.95 -0.39 -2.37
C LEU A 112 -5.60 1.10 -2.25
N TRP A 113 -4.62 1.49 -1.44
CA TRP A 113 -4.16 2.87 -1.40
C TRP A 113 -3.64 3.28 -2.78
N ASN A 114 -3.94 4.51 -3.17
CA ASN A 114 -3.55 5.07 -4.45
C ASN A 114 -2.11 5.54 -4.38
N VAL A 115 -1.28 5.09 -5.33
CA VAL A 115 0.12 5.48 -5.48
C VAL A 115 0.25 6.37 -6.70
N LYS A 116 0.65 7.64 -6.54
CA LYS A 116 0.97 8.54 -7.67
C LYS A 116 2.47 8.63 -7.83
N SER A 117 2.95 8.42 -9.06
CA SER A 117 4.35 8.50 -9.44
C SER A 117 4.47 8.77 -10.95
N ASP A 118 5.57 9.41 -11.34
CA ASP A 118 5.93 9.61 -12.76
C ASP A 118 6.66 8.38 -13.35
N ILE A 119 6.94 7.36 -12.53
CA ILE A 119 7.53 6.08 -12.95
C ILE A 119 6.50 5.29 -13.79
N ALA A 120 6.89 4.92 -15.01
CA ALA A 120 6.03 4.20 -15.95
C ALA A 120 5.53 2.86 -15.39
N GLU A 121 6.41 2.10 -14.74
CA GLU A 121 6.10 0.82 -14.11
C GLU A 121 5.10 0.97 -12.96
N GLN A 122 5.13 2.08 -12.21
CA GLN A 122 4.11 2.37 -11.20
C GLN A 122 2.75 2.67 -11.85
N GLN A 123 2.74 3.42 -12.94
CA GLN A 123 1.50 3.77 -13.64
C GLN A 123 0.83 2.52 -14.22
N GLU A 124 1.63 1.58 -14.71
CA GLU A 124 1.14 0.29 -15.17
C GLU A 124 0.70 -0.62 -14.01
N GLU A 125 1.45 -0.70 -12.91
CA GLU A 125 1.03 -1.41 -11.70
C GLU A 125 -0.33 -0.89 -11.21
N ASN A 126 -0.52 0.43 -11.18
CA ASN A 126 -1.79 1.06 -10.85
C ASN A 126 -2.92 0.62 -11.80
N ARG A 127 -2.65 0.52 -13.10
CA ARG A 127 -3.65 0.09 -14.10
C ARG A 127 -4.16 -1.31 -13.80
N PHE A 128 -3.28 -2.23 -13.43
CA PHE A 128 -3.66 -3.59 -13.03
C PHE A 128 -4.44 -3.63 -11.71
N VAL A 129 -3.98 -2.87 -10.70
CA VAL A 129 -4.68 -2.74 -9.42
C VAL A 129 -6.09 -2.18 -9.62
N ASP A 130 -6.23 -1.14 -10.44
CA ASP A 130 -7.52 -0.51 -10.73
C ASP A 130 -8.46 -1.43 -11.52
N TYR A 131 -7.93 -2.21 -12.46
CA TYR A 131 -8.72 -3.16 -13.24
C TYR A 131 -9.31 -4.30 -12.38
N THR A 132 -8.63 -4.66 -11.29
CA THR A 132 -9.03 -5.74 -10.36
C THR A 132 -9.56 -5.21 -9.02
N ARG A 133 -9.73 -3.90 -8.89
CA ARG A 133 -9.94 -3.19 -7.62
C ARG A 133 -11.12 -3.72 -6.80
N GLU A 134 -12.22 -4.04 -7.47
CA GLU A 134 -13.42 -4.55 -6.80
C GLU A 134 -13.18 -5.94 -6.21
N GLN A 135 -12.60 -6.85 -6.99
CA GLN A 135 -12.26 -8.21 -6.53
C GLN A 135 -11.26 -8.14 -5.39
N LYS A 136 -10.19 -7.34 -5.55
CA LYS A 136 -9.19 -7.12 -4.50
C LYS A 136 -9.81 -6.58 -3.21
N ARG A 137 -10.81 -5.69 -3.25
CA ARG A 137 -11.48 -5.22 -2.03
C ARG A 137 -12.13 -6.35 -1.25
N GLN A 138 -12.82 -7.27 -1.93
CA GLN A 138 -13.46 -8.41 -1.28
C GLN A 138 -12.41 -9.38 -0.69
N ILE A 139 -11.37 -9.70 -1.46
CA ILE A 139 -10.26 -10.56 -1.02
C ILE A 139 -9.59 -9.98 0.24
N LEU A 140 -9.26 -8.68 0.21
CA LEU A 140 -8.57 -8.00 1.31
C LEU A 140 -9.44 -7.91 2.57
N ALA A 141 -10.76 -7.76 2.44
CA ALA A 141 -11.68 -7.79 3.58
C ALA A 141 -11.69 -9.17 4.27
N TYR A 142 -11.60 -10.27 3.52
CA TYR A 142 -11.46 -11.61 4.09
C TYR A 142 -10.05 -11.85 4.68
N ASN A 143 -9.00 -11.36 4.02
CA ASN A 143 -7.62 -11.44 4.53
C ASN A 143 -7.45 -10.69 5.87
N ALA A 144 -8.11 -9.54 6.03
CA ALA A 144 -8.11 -8.81 7.29
C ALA A 144 -8.80 -9.62 8.42
N GLN A 145 -9.91 -10.31 8.13
CA GLN A 145 -10.56 -11.21 9.09
C GLN A 145 -9.66 -12.40 9.45
N GLU A 146 -9.03 -13.01 8.46
CA GLU A 146 -8.07 -14.10 8.67
C GLU A 146 -6.91 -13.66 9.57
N THR A 147 -6.38 -12.45 9.34
CA THR A 147 -5.30 -11.88 10.18
C THR A 147 -5.73 -11.73 11.64
N ILE A 148 -6.99 -11.36 11.89
CA ILE A 148 -7.55 -11.30 13.25
C ILE A 148 -7.59 -12.70 13.88
N PHE A 149 -8.03 -13.72 13.12
CA PHE A 149 -8.06 -15.10 13.62
C PHE A 149 -6.65 -15.63 13.93
N PHE A 150 -5.67 -15.37 13.07
CA PHE A 150 -4.27 -15.73 13.35
C PHE A 150 -3.73 -15.01 14.58
N THR A 151 -4.02 -13.72 14.73
CA THR A 151 -3.63 -12.96 15.92
C THR A 151 -4.17 -13.59 17.20
N GLN A 152 -5.45 -13.99 17.21
CA GLN A 152 -6.08 -14.67 18.35
C GLN A 152 -5.45 -16.06 18.59
N MET A 153 -5.26 -16.83 17.52
CA MET A 153 -4.71 -18.18 17.53
C MET A 153 -3.28 -18.23 18.09
N PHE A 154 -2.43 -17.28 17.72
CA PHE A 154 -1.03 -17.20 18.17
C PHE A 154 -0.84 -16.38 19.45
N SER A 155 -1.93 -15.86 20.03
CA SER A 155 -1.88 -15.19 21.33
C SER A 155 -1.44 -16.17 22.42
N LYS A 156 -0.76 -15.66 23.46
CA LYS A 156 -0.34 -16.48 24.61
C LYS A 156 -1.51 -17.16 25.32
N GLU A 157 -2.69 -16.55 25.28
CA GLU A 157 -3.90 -17.04 25.92
C GLU A 157 -4.43 -18.32 25.27
N HIS A 158 -4.35 -18.43 23.94
CA HIS A 158 -5.02 -19.49 23.20
C HIS A 158 -4.08 -20.42 22.43
N ARG A 159 -2.76 -20.17 22.38
CA ARG A 159 -1.82 -20.95 21.58
C ARG A 159 -1.77 -22.45 21.94
N GLU A 160 -2.14 -22.81 23.17
CA GLU A 160 -2.13 -24.20 23.69
C GLU A 160 -3.53 -24.81 23.78
N ASP A 161 -4.59 -24.05 23.47
CA ASP A 161 -5.99 -24.54 23.51
C ASP A 161 -6.37 -25.17 22.16
N GLU A 162 -6.14 -26.48 22.02
CA GLU A 162 -6.45 -27.24 20.80
C GLU A 162 -7.90 -27.06 20.29
N SER A 163 -8.86 -26.92 21.20
CA SER A 163 -10.26 -26.76 20.84
C SER A 163 -10.53 -25.40 20.20
N PHE A 164 -9.92 -24.35 20.75
CA PHE A 164 -9.93 -23.00 20.20
C PHE A 164 -9.18 -22.95 18.86
N GLN A 165 -8.00 -23.58 18.78
CA GLN A 165 -7.21 -23.66 17.55
C GLN A 165 -8.06 -24.27 16.42
N LYS A 166 -8.70 -25.41 16.67
CA LYS A 166 -9.58 -26.08 15.70
C LYS A 166 -10.75 -25.18 15.29
N ALA A 167 -11.37 -24.47 16.23
CA ALA A 167 -12.45 -23.54 15.93
C ALA A 167 -11.99 -22.37 15.06
N MET A 168 -10.79 -21.81 15.30
CA MET A 168 -10.22 -20.74 14.47
C MET A 168 -9.85 -21.24 13.08
N TRP A 169 -9.26 -22.43 12.94
CA TRP A 169 -8.99 -23.02 11.63
C TRP A 169 -10.25 -23.23 10.81
N ASN A 170 -11.36 -23.65 11.41
CA ASN A 170 -12.66 -23.73 10.72
C ASN A 170 -13.12 -22.35 10.20
N LYS A 171 -12.87 -21.26 10.94
CA LYS A 171 -13.17 -19.90 10.49
C LYS A 171 -12.25 -19.47 9.34
N VAL A 172 -10.94 -19.78 9.43
CA VAL A 172 -9.96 -19.54 8.37
C VAL A 172 -10.39 -20.25 7.08
N ASP A 173 -10.73 -21.53 7.15
CA ASP A 173 -11.22 -22.29 6.00
C ASP A 173 -12.50 -21.70 5.42
N SER A 174 -13.40 -21.20 6.27
CA SER A 174 -14.63 -20.54 5.82
C SER A 174 -14.34 -19.24 5.07
N VAL A 175 -13.46 -18.37 5.58
CA VAL A 175 -13.16 -17.10 4.90
C VAL A 175 -12.39 -17.31 3.60
N ARG A 176 -11.50 -18.31 3.53
CA ARG A 176 -10.81 -18.69 2.29
C ARG A 176 -11.78 -19.22 1.22
N LYS A 177 -12.77 -20.02 1.61
CA LYS A 177 -13.84 -20.45 0.70
C LYS A 177 -14.66 -19.28 0.17
N LEU A 178 -14.88 -18.24 0.99
CA LEU A 178 -15.59 -17.04 0.58
C LEU A 178 -14.73 -16.11 -0.29
N SER A 179 -13.41 -16.08 -0.11
CA SER A 179 -12.49 -15.28 -0.95
C SER A 179 -12.21 -15.92 -2.31
N ALA A 180 -12.18 -17.26 -2.38
CA ALA A 180 -11.77 -18.00 -3.57
C ALA A 180 -12.46 -17.59 -4.90
N PRO A 181 -13.79 -17.34 -4.96
CA PRO A 181 -14.43 -16.86 -6.18
C PRO A 181 -13.90 -15.49 -6.63
N PHE A 182 -13.57 -14.60 -5.68
CA PHE A 182 -13.01 -13.28 -6.00
C PHE A 182 -11.56 -13.39 -6.46
N GLU A 183 -10.77 -14.30 -5.87
CA GLU A 183 -9.41 -14.59 -6.31
C GLU A 183 -9.40 -15.10 -7.76
N PHE A 184 -10.26 -16.06 -8.08
CA PHE A 184 -10.41 -16.58 -9.43
C PHE A 184 -10.81 -15.49 -10.43
N GLU A 185 -11.82 -14.68 -10.09
CA GLU A 185 -12.26 -13.59 -10.96
C GLU A 185 -11.20 -12.49 -11.10
N SER A 186 -10.40 -12.23 -10.07
CA SER A 186 -9.28 -11.28 -10.12
C SER A 186 -8.20 -11.78 -11.09
N ALA A 187 -7.78 -13.04 -10.97
CA ALA A 187 -6.79 -13.65 -11.86
C ALA A 187 -7.28 -13.68 -13.32
N ARG A 188 -8.55 -14.08 -13.54
CA ARG A 188 -9.16 -14.07 -14.88
C ARG A 188 -9.11 -12.68 -15.51
N ARG A 189 -9.49 -11.64 -14.75
CA ARG A 189 -9.45 -10.25 -15.20
C ARG A 189 -8.02 -9.78 -15.47
N GLU A 190 -7.08 -10.09 -14.61
CA GLU A 190 -5.68 -9.74 -14.81
C GLU A 190 -5.14 -10.32 -16.12
N VAL A 191 -5.41 -11.60 -16.39
CA VAL A 191 -5.05 -12.25 -17.66
C VAL A 191 -5.73 -11.59 -18.87
N GLU A 192 -6.98 -11.16 -18.75
CA GLU A 192 -7.67 -10.40 -19.81
C GLU A 192 -6.97 -9.07 -20.12
N LEU A 193 -6.52 -8.35 -19.09
CA LEU A 193 -5.77 -7.13 -19.27
C LEU A 193 -4.38 -7.40 -19.87
N MET A 194 -3.68 -8.44 -19.41
CA MET A 194 -2.37 -8.85 -19.91
C MET A 194 -2.37 -9.14 -21.42
N LYS A 195 -3.46 -9.71 -21.97
CA LYS A 195 -3.60 -9.99 -23.41
C LYS A 195 -3.57 -8.75 -24.31
N THR A 196 -3.86 -7.58 -23.75
CA THR A 196 -3.98 -6.31 -24.50
C THR A 196 -2.96 -5.27 -24.08
N THR A 197 -2.08 -5.62 -23.14
CA THR A 197 -1.07 -4.72 -22.56
C THR A 197 0.32 -5.12 -23.05
N PRO A 198 1.18 -4.18 -23.46
CA PRO A 198 2.56 -4.47 -23.79
C PRO A 198 3.29 -5.18 -22.63
N VAL A 199 4.30 -6.00 -22.97
CA VAL A 199 5.14 -6.64 -21.94
C VAL A 199 6.02 -5.59 -21.26
N SER A 200 5.93 -5.55 -19.94
CA SER A 200 6.62 -4.64 -19.03
C SER A 200 7.09 -5.39 -17.78
N LEU A 201 7.80 -4.73 -16.86
CA LEU A 201 8.16 -5.37 -15.60
C LEU A 201 6.94 -5.72 -14.72
N PRO A 202 5.94 -4.84 -14.51
CA PRO A 202 4.70 -5.22 -13.83
C PRO A 202 3.94 -6.36 -14.51
N TRP A 203 4.01 -6.47 -15.84
CA TRP A 203 3.42 -7.58 -16.57
C TRP A 203 4.17 -8.91 -16.31
N LEU A 204 5.50 -8.87 -16.30
CA LEU A 204 6.34 -10.06 -16.05
C LEU A 204 6.15 -10.59 -14.62
N ASP A 205 6.08 -9.70 -13.63
CA ASP A 205 5.81 -10.06 -12.23
C ASP A 205 4.50 -10.88 -12.08
N ARG A 206 3.48 -10.52 -12.86
CA ARG A 206 2.19 -11.24 -12.91
C ARG A 206 2.29 -12.58 -13.61
N LEU A 207 3.14 -12.71 -14.63
CA LEU A 207 3.36 -13.99 -15.30
C LEU A 207 4.02 -15.00 -14.36
N GLU A 208 4.91 -14.55 -13.47
CA GLU A 208 5.59 -15.41 -12.50
C GLU A 208 4.69 -15.77 -11.30
N SER A 209 3.68 -14.94 -11.02
CA SER A 209 2.78 -15.08 -9.87
C SER A 209 1.47 -15.83 -10.14
N ASN A 210 1.08 -16.00 -11.42
CA ASN A 210 -0.15 -16.70 -11.86
C ASN A 210 0.15 -18.12 -12.35
#